data_AF-A0A953H8H8-F1
#
_entry.id   AF-A0A953H8H8-F1
#
_cell.length_a   1.000
_cell.length_b   1.000
_cell.length_c   1.000
_cell.angle_alpha   90.00
_cell.angle_beta   90.00
_cell.angle_gamma   90.00
#
_symmetry.space_group_name_H-M   'P 1'
#
loop_
_entity.id
_entity.type
_entity.pdbx_description
1 polymer ?
#
loop_
_entity_poly.entity_id
_entity_poly.type
_entity_poly.pdbx_seq_one_letter_code
_entity_poly.pdbx_strand_id
1 'polypeptide(L)'
;MSSHQLQKLRAAIRAHMLPDEEEALARLVALAELDPDARAAISARAADLVRAVRGASSPELMEVFLSEYGLSTKEGVALMCLAEALLRVPDAETMDDLIRDKIAPHDWSAHSGGSSSIFVNASTWALMLTGRVLEDGEGGIEGTLRSMVRRLGEPVIRKAVSAAMREMGEQFVLGRTIDEAVKRGRDYTRKGYTYSFDMLGEAARTEADALRYHRAYAAAISALNAGATDADIAKNHGISVKLSAL
;
A
#
# COMPACT_ATOMS: atom_id res chain seq x y z
N MET A 1 -30.80 -7.80 -22.40
CA MET A 1 -31.19 -6.37 -22.37
C MET A 1 -31.34 -5.87 -23.80
N SER A 2 -32.37 -5.09 -24.10
CA SER A 2 -32.53 -4.51 -25.44
C SER A 2 -31.55 -3.34 -25.66
N SER A 3 -31.25 -3.04 -26.92
CA SER A 3 -30.43 -1.87 -27.30
C SER A 3 -31.00 -0.57 -26.71
N HIS A 4 -32.33 -0.43 -26.73
CA HIS A 4 -33.03 0.69 -26.13
C HIS A 4 -32.84 0.80 -24.61
N GLN A 5 -32.91 -0.33 -23.89
CA GLN A 5 -32.67 -0.35 -22.44
C GLN A 5 -31.23 0.03 -22.08
N LEU A 6 -30.25 -0.44 -22.86
CA LEU A 6 -28.83 -0.05 -22.69
C LEU A 6 -28.62 1.45 -22.91
N GLN A 7 -29.22 2.03 -23.94
CA GLN A 7 -29.14 3.46 -24.20
C GLN A 7 -29.74 4.28 -23.04
N LYS A 8 -30.89 3.85 -22.52
CA LYS A 8 -31.53 4.50 -21.37
C LYS A 8 -30.63 4.49 -20.14
N LEU A 9 -30.01 3.36 -19.80
CA LEU A 9 -29.10 3.25 -18.66
C LEU A 9 -27.83 4.08 -18.85
N ARG A 10 -27.23 4.07 -20.05
CA ARG A 10 -26.06 4.93 -20.35
C ARG A 10 -26.39 6.41 -20.33
N ALA A 11 -27.60 6.80 -20.73
CA ALA A 11 -28.08 8.17 -20.60
C ALA A 11 -28.21 8.57 -19.12
N ALA A 12 -28.75 7.68 -18.28
CA ALA A 12 -28.85 7.92 -16.84
C ALA A 12 -27.48 8.07 -16.17
N ILE A 13 -26.49 7.21 -16.50
CA ILE A 13 -25.12 7.33 -15.99
C ILE A 13 -24.53 8.71 -16.36
N ARG A 14 -24.68 9.14 -17.63
CA ARG A 14 -24.16 10.44 -18.08
C ARG A 14 -24.83 11.62 -17.39
N ALA A 15 -26.15 11.56 -17.19
CA ALA A 15 -26.90 12.60 -16.48
C ALA A 15 -26.46 12.76 -15.01
N HIS A 16 -25.92 11.70 -14.41
CA HIS A 16 -25.41 11.70 -13.04
C HIS A 16 -23.88 11.72 -12.93
N MET A 17 -23.18 12.16 -13.98
CA MET A 17 -21.71 12.29 -13.94
C MET A 17 -21.24 13.46 -13.06
N LEU A 18 -21.98 14.57 -13.06
CA LEU A 18 -21.74 15.77 -12.25
C LEU A 18 -23.10 16.29 -11.73
N PRO A 19 -23.78 15.53 -10.84
CA PRO A 19 -25.07 15.95 -10.32
C PRO A 19 -24.89 17.12 -9.36
N ASP A 20 -25.97 17.84 -9.09
CA ASP A 20 -26.04 18.65 -7.88
C ASP A 20 -25.82 17.76 -6.64
N GLU A 21 -24.97 18.22 -5.72
CA GLU A 21 -24.55 17.44 -4.55
C GLU A 21 -25.71 17.22 -3.57
N GLU A 22 -26.52 18.25 -3.34
CA GLU A 22 -27.65 18.19 -2.40
C GLU A 22 -28.71 17.21 -2.92
N GLU A 23 -29.05 17.30 -4.20
CA GLU A 23 -29.96 16.34 -4.84
C GLU A 23 -29.41 14.90 -4.81
N ALA A 24 -28.10 14.73 -5.06
CA ALA A 24 -27.47 13.41 -5.00
C ALA A 24 -27.50 12.83 -3.59
N LEU A 25 -27.19 13.64 -2.58
CA LEU A 25 -27.20 13.24 -1.18
C LEU A 25 -28.60 12.86 -0.74
N ALA A 26 -29.62 13.66 -1.05
CA ALA A 26 -31.02 13.35 -0.72
C ALA A 26 -31.46 11.99 -1.29
N ARG A 27 -31.10 11.70 -2.55
CA ARG A 27 -31.38 10.39 -3.17
C ARG A 27 -30.66 9.24 -2.47
N LEU A 28 -29.38 9.42 -2.11
CA LEU A 28 -28.58 8.39 -1.46
C LEU A 28 -29.03 8.13 -0.02
N VAL A 29 -29.43 9.17 0.72
CA VAL A 29 -29.99 9.03 2.07
C VAL A 29 -31.28 8.22 2.03
N ALA A 30 -32.20 8.54 1.10
CA ALA A 30 -33.43 7.77 0.93
C ALA A 30 -33.16 6.32 0.51
N LEU A 31 -32.18 6.08 -0.37
CA LEU A 31 -31.79 4.73 -0.77
C LEU A 31 -31.17 3.92 0.37
N ALA A 32 -30.42 4.59 1.25
CA ALA A 32 -29.74 4.00 2.40
C ALA A 32 -30.56 4.11 3.70
N GLU A 33 -31.86 4.41 3.61
CA GLU A 33 -32.75 4.52 4.76
C GLU A 33 -33.04 3.12 5.33
N LEU A 34 -32.16 2.70 6.24
CA LEU A 34 -32.26 1.43 6.95
C LEU A 34 -33.24 1.55 8.12
N ASP A 35 -34.03 0.49 8.33
CA ASP A 35 -34.87 0.31 9.51
C ASP A 35 -34.05 0.47 10.82
N PRO A 36 -34.62 1.10 11.88
CA PRO A 36 -33.90 1.32 13.14
C PRO A 36 -33.31 0.05 13.77
N ASP A 37 -34.01 -1.09 13.70
CA ASP A 37 -33.54 -2.35 14.27
C ASP A 37 -32.38 -2.91 13.45
N ALA A 38 -32.46 -2.83 12.12
CA ALA A 38 -31.37 -3.21 11.23
C ALA A 38 -30.12 -2.35 11.48
N ARG A 39 -30.29 -1.03 11.66
CA ARG A 39 -29.20 -0.12 11.99
C ARG A 39 -28.53 -0.46 13.33
N ALA A 40 -29.33 -0.78 14.35
CA ALA A 40 -28.82 -1.20 15.65
C ALA A 40 -28.02 -2.51 15.55
N ALA A 41 -28.54 -3.51 14.85
CA ALA A 41 -27.87 -4.79 14.64
C ALA A 41 -26.55 -4.66 13.87
N ILE A 42 -26.52 -3.86 12.79
CA ILE A 42 -25.30 -3.57 12.03
C ILE A 42 -24.26 -2.88 12.91
N SER A 43 -24.69 -1.89 13.70
CA SER A 43 -23.80 -1.14 14.60
C SER A 43 -23.17 -2.04 15.67
N ALA A 44 -23.96 -2.94 16.26
CA ALA A 44 -23.46 -3.91 17.24
C ALA A 44 -22.42 -4.84 16.61
N ARG A 45 -22.71 -5.43 15.44
CA ARG A 45 -21.78 -6.30 14.72
C ARG A 45 -20.49 -5.58 14.32
N ALA A 46 -20.59 -4.34 13.85
CA ALA A 46 -19.43 -3.51 13.50
C ALA A 46 -18.56 -3.24 14.74
N ALA A 47 -19.18 -2.94 15.88
CA ALA A 47 -18.45 -2.75 17.13
C ALA A 47 -17.71 -4.02 17.57
N ASP A 48 -18.31 -5.20 17.40
CA ASP A 48 -17.66 -6.47 17.71
C ASP A 48 -16.45 -6.76 16.79
N LEU A 49 -16.58 -6.46 15.49
CA LEU A 49 -15.44 -6.55 14.57
C LEU A 49 -14.30 -5.62 14.98
N VAL A 50 -14.60 -4.38 15.35
CA VAL A 50 -13.60 -3.41 15.82
C VAL A 50 -12.93 -3.88 17.11
N ARG A 51 -13.70 -4.42 18.07
CA ARG A 51 -13.16 -4.98 19.31
C ARG A 51 -12.24 -6.17 19.04
N ALA A 52 -12.63 -7.06 18.12
CA ALA A 52 -11.81 -8.21 17.74
C ALA A 52 -10.47 -7.78 17.11
N VAL A 53 -10.50 -6.80 16.20
CA VAL A 53 -9.27 -6.24 15.59
C VAL A 53 -8.37 -5.62 16.65
N ARG A 54 -8.93 -4.82 17.57
CA ARG A 54 -8.16 -4.19 18.66
C ARG A 54 -7.65 -5.17 19.71
N GLY A 55 -8.31 -6.31 19.90
CA GLY A 55 -7.89 -7.35 20.82
C GLY A 55 -6.81 -8.29 20.26
N ALA A 56 -6.66 -8.35 18.93
CA ALA A 56 -5.77 -9.27 18.24
C ALA A 56 -4.40 -8.67 17.86
N SER A 57 -4.14 -7.40 18.18
CA SER A 57 -2.85 -6.73 17.94
C SER A 57 -1.72 -7.44 18.68
N SER A 58 -1.03 -8.32 17.96
CA SER A 58 0.30 -8.82 18.31
C SER A 58 1.31 -7.66 18.16
N PRO A 59 2.47 -7.69 18.83
CA PRO A 59 3.51 -6.68 18.64
C PRO A 59 3.74 -6.48 17.14
N GLU A 60 3.63 -5.23 16.70
CA GLU A 60 3.69 -4.90 15.29
C GLU A 60 5.03 -5.38 14.72
N LEU A 61 5.02 -5.85 13.48
CA LEU A 61 6.21 -6.31 12.77
C LEU A 61 7.35 -5.25 12.83
N MET A 62 6.96 -3.99 12.98
CA MET A 62 7.85 -2.85 13.21
C MET A 62 8.53 -2.86 14.58
N GLU A 63 7.87 -3.22 15.67
CA GLU A 63 8.50 -3.29 17.01
C GLU A 63 9.59 -4.36 17.06
N VAL A 64 9.33 -5.51 16.42
CA VAL A 64 10.33 -6.58 16.26
C VAL A 64 11.52 -6.09 15.43
N PHE A 65 11.23 -5.37 14.34
CA PHE A 65 12.25 -4.76 13.49
C PHE A 65 13.11 -3.71 14.23
N LEU A 66 12.50 -2.82 15.04
CA LEU A 66 13.26 -1.87 15.86
C LEU A 66 14.17 -2.60 16.85
N SER A 67 13.67 -3.67 17.46
CA SER A 67 14.44 -4.46 18.41
C SER A 67 15.61 -5.20 17.75
N GLU A 68 15.46 -5.71 16.52
CA GLU A 68 16.53 -6.41 15.78
C GLU A 68 17.75 -5.51 15.54
N TYR A 69 17.50 -4.24 15.20
CA TYR A 69 18.56 -3.28 14.87
C TYR A 69 18.95 -2.36 16.04
N GLY A 70 18.37 -2.56 17.23
CA GLY A 70 18.62 -1.73 18.41
C GLY A 70 18.28 -0.24 18.17
N LEU A 71 17.16 0.00 17.49
CA LEU A 71 16.67 1.32 17.14
C LEU A 71 15.71 1.81 18.21
N SER A 72 15.89 3.05 18.64
CA SER A 72 14.85 3.77 19.37
C SER A 72 13.67 4.06 18.45
N THR A 73 12.51 4.39 19.02
CA THR A 73 11.31 4.69 18.23
C THR A 73 11.51 5.89 17.30
N LYS A 74 12.26 6.91 17.72
CA LYS A 74 12.62 8.06 16.86
C LYS A 74 13.49 7.65 15.67
N GLU A 75 14.46 6.77 15.91
CA GLU A 75 15.32 6.21 14.86
C GLU A 75 14.51 5.32 13.90
N GLY A 76 13.53 4.59 14.42
CA GLY A 76 12.55 3.86 13.64
C GLY A 76 11.76 4.73 12.67
N VAL A 77 11.17 5.82 13.17
CA VAL A 77 10.44 6.79 12.32
C VAL A 77 11.35 7.38 11.24
N ALA A 78 12.58 7.77 11.59
CA ALA A 78 13.53 8.31 10.65
C ALA A 78 13.88 7.32 9.53
N LEU A 79 14.13 6.05 9.91
CA LEU A 79 14.42 4.98 8.96
C LEU A 79 13.23 4.70 8.03
N MET A 80 11.99 4.71 8.55
CA MET A 80 10.79 4.47 7.75
C MET A 80 10.54 5.58 6.74
N CYS A 81 10.78 6.84 7.12
CA CYS A 81 10.68 7.93 6.16
C CYS A 81 11.73 7.83 5.06
N LEU A 82 12.96 7.40 5.39
CA LEU A 82 14.00 7.14 4.40
C LEU A 82 13.62 5.96 3.48
N ALA A 83 13.08 4.88 4.03
CA ALA A 83 12.62 3.73 3.25
C ALA A 83 11.45 4.11 2.32
N GLU A 84 10.50 4.93 2.77
CA GLU A 84 9.42 5.46 1.94
C GLU A 84 9.94 6.34 0.79
N ALA A 85 10.92 7.21 1.08
CA ALA A 85 11.56 8.02 0.07
C ALA A 85 12.20 7.17 -1.02
N LEU A 86 12.91 6.11 -0.63
CA LEU A 86 13.60 5.21 -1.54
C LEU A 86 12.62 4.34 -2.35
N LEU A 87 11.46 3.98 -1.80
CA LEU A 87 10.39 3.30 -2.54
C LEU A 87 9.80 4.13 -3.69
N ARG A 88 9.96 5.46 -3.66
CA ARG A 88 9.54 6.34 -4.77
C ARG A 88 10.56 6.43 -5.91
N VAL A 89 11.78 5.90 -5.69
CA VAL A 89 12.85 5.93 -6.70
C VAL A 89 12.74 4.69 -7.59
N PRO A 90 12.53 4.85 -8.90
CA PRO A 90 12.16 3.74 -9.78
C PRO A 90 13.33 2.81 -10.15
N ASP A 91 14.58 3.28 -10.04
CA ASP A 91 15.78 2.52 -10.43
C ASP A 91 16.79 2.42 -9.28
N ALA A 92 17.53 1.30 -9.27
CA ALA A 92 18.45 0.97 -8.18
C ALA A 92 19.70 1.86 -8.16
N GLU A 93 20.13 2.38 -9.32
CA GLU A 93 21.29 3.27 -9.41
C GLU A 93 20.99 4.62 -8.75
N THR A 94 19.86 5.24 -9.07
CA THR A 94 19.39 6.48 -8.43
C THR A 94 19.12 6.27 -6.94
N MET A 95 18.67 5.08 -6.54
CA MET A 95 18.47 4.74 -5.14
C MET A 95 19.81 4.67 -4.39
N ASP A 96 20.84 4.05 -4.98
CA ASP A 96 22.18 3.99 -4.43
C ASP A 96 22.85 5.37 -4.34
N ASP A 97 22.63 6.20 -5.35
CA ASP A 97 23.08 7.59 -5.36
C ASP A 97 22.38 8.41 -4.28
N LEU A 98 21.07 8.23 -4.08
CA LEU A 98 20.32 8.91 -3.02
C LEU A 98 20.78 8.46 -1.62
N ILE A 99 21.03 7.16 -1.45
CA ILE A 99 21.62 6.62 -0.22
C ILE A 99 23.00 7.25 0.01
N ARG A 100 23.85 7.33 -1.02
CA ARG A 100 25.18 7.90 -0.89
C ARG A 100 25.11 9.40 -0.57
N ASP A 101 24.31 10.16 -1.30
CA ASP A 101 24.13 11.61 -1.11
C ASP A 101 23.57 11.96 0.27
N LYS A 102 22.63 11.17 0.78
CA LYS A 102 21.93 11.40 2.06
C LYS A 102 22.35 10.48 3.20
N ILE A 103 23.46 9.75 3.09
CA ILE A 103 24.01 8.96 4.20
C ILE A 103 25.52 9.20 4.33
N ALA A 104 26.23 9.45 3.23
CA ALA A 104 27.67 9.70 3.29
C ALA A 104 27.97 10.99 4.08
N PRO A 105 29.03 11.01 4.90
CA PRO A 105 29.29 12.07 5.86
C PRO A 105 29.71 13.42 5.24
N HIS A 106 29.79 13.58 3.92
CA HIS A 106 30.57 14.66 3.31
C HIS A 106 29.81 15.80 2.61
N ASP A 107 28.48 15.79 2.45
CA ASP A 107 27.84 16.87 1.67
C ASP A 107 26.44 17.36 2.08
N TRP A 108 26.08 17.17 3.35
CA TRP A 108 24.78 17.58 3.89
C TRP A 108 24.58 19.10 3.88
N SER A 109 25.65 19.88 4.09
CA SER A 109 25.58 21.35 4.12
C SER A 109 25.35 21.98 2.74
N ALA A 110 25.78 21.33 1.66
CA ALA A 110 25.57 21.85 0.30
C ALA A 110 24.14 21.64 -0.21
N HIS A 111 23.41 20.67 0.35
CA HIS A 111 22.10 20.23 -0.15
C HIS A 111 20.91 20.59 0.78
N SER A 112 21.15 21.34 1.85
CA SER A 112 20.12 21.79 2.82
C SER A 112 19.18 22.89 2.28
N GLY A 113 19.46 23.48 1.11
CA GLY A 113 18.84 24.74 0.68
C GLY A 113 17.73 24.66 -0.37
N GLY A 114 17.37 23.48 -0.91
CA GLY A 114 16.60 23.46 -2.17
C GLY A 114 15.60 22.34 -2.44
N SER A 115 15.44 21.32 -1.59
CA SER A 115 14.52 20.21 -1.88
C SER A 115 13.29 20.23 -0.98
N SER A 116 12.10 20.13 -1.57
CA SER A 116 10.86 19.75 -0.88
C SER A 116 11.13 18.62 0.13
N SER A 117 10.85 18.87 1.41
CA SER A 117 11.18 17.97 2.52
C SER A 117 10.73 16.53 2.21
N ILE A 118 11.67 15.60 2.04
CA ILE A 118 11.38 14.19 1.70
C ILE A 118 10.70 13.47 2.87
N PHE A 119 10.76 14.07 4.07
CA PHE A 119 10.15 13.59 5.29
C PHE A 119 8.70 14.08 5.48
N VAL A 120 7.95 14.33 4.38
CA VAL A 120 6.54 14.83 4.44
C VAL A 120 5.65 13.97 5.34
N ASN A 121 5.90 12.66 5.38
CA ASN A 121 5.09 11.68 6.12
C ASN A 121 5.67 11.28 7.48
N ALA A 122 6.63 12.05 7.98
CA ALA A 122 7.18 11.94 9.34
C ALA A 122 6.11 11.73 10.42
N SER A 123 5.09 12.59 10.40
CA SER A 123 4.01 12.58 11.38
C SER A 123 3.14 11.33 11.27
N THR A 124 2.97 10.79 10.06
CA THR A 124 2.22 9.55 9.80
C THR A 124 2.92 8.36 10.43
N TRP A 125 4.23 8.21 10.18
CA TRP A 125 5.02 7.13 10.76
C TRP A 125 5.21 7.29 12.26
N ALA A 126 5.37 8.52 12.75
CA ALA A 126 5.41 8.82 14.18
C ALA A 126 4.13 8.37 14.89
N LEU A 127 2.97 8.72 14.34
CA LEU A 127 1.68 8.36 14.90
C LEU A 127 1.46 6.85 14.85
N MET A 128 1.80 6.20 13.74
CA MET A 128 1.70 4.75 13.60
C MET A 128 2.60 4.02 14.61
N LEU A 129 3.84 4.48 14.81
CA LEU A 129 4.83 3.77 15.62
C LEU A 129 4.77 4.10 17.12
N THR A 130 4.32 5.29 17.49
CA THR A 130 4.34 5.76 18.89
C THR A 130 2.95 6.07 19.44
N GLY A 131 1.91 6.09 18.59
CA GLY A 131 0.58 6.60 18.95
C GLY A 131 0.56 8.12 19.24
N ARG A 132 1.64 8.85 18.96
CA ARG A 132 1.79 10.29 19.20
C ARG A 132 2.42 10.98 17.99
N VAL A 133 2.09 12.26 17.82
CA VAL A 133 2.78 13.12 16.85
C VAL A 133 4.14 13.49 17.46
N LEU A 134 5.22 13.33 16.70
CA LEU A 134 6.54 13.81 17.14
C LEU A 134 6.54 15.35 17.13
N GLU A 135 6.97 15.95 18.23
CA GLU A 135 7.28 17.38 18.28
C GLU A 135 8.62 17.64 17.58
N ASP A 136 8.69 18.69 16.76
CA ASP A 136 9.91 19.13 16.07
C ASP A 136 10.92 19.67 17.09
N GLY A 137 11.74 18.78 17.65
CA GLY A 137 12.91 19.14 18.46
C GLY A 137 14.10 19.60 17.62
N GLU A 138 15.09 20.24 18.27
CA GLU A 138 16.30 20.75 17.61
C GLU A 138 17.02 19.64 16.79
N GLY A 139 16.96 19.76 15.46
CA GLY A 139 17.61 18.87 14.49
C GLY A 139 16.69 17.92 13.72
N GLY A 140 15.42 17.75 14.10
CA GLY A 140 14.43 16.97 13.36
C GLY A 140 14.81 15.52 13.04
N ILE A 141 14.11 14.92 12.06
CA ILE A 141 14.38 13.55 11.57
C ILE A 141 15.76 13.42 10.94
N GLU A 142 16.24 14.48 10.27
CA GLU A 142 17.56 14.50 9.64
C GLU A 142 18.69 14.35 10.67
N GLY A 143 18.62 15.07 11.80
CA GLY A 143 19.58 14.95 12.90
C GLY A 143 19.55 13.56 13.56
N THR A 144 18.36 12.96 13.64
CA THR A 144 18.19 11.58 14.14
C THR A 144 18.88 10.58 13.22
N LEU A 145 18.65 10.68 11.90
CA LEU A 145 19.32 9.83 10.92
C LEU A 145 20.84 10.01 10.97
N ARG A 146 21.33 11.25 11.08
CA ARG A 146 22.77 11.53 11.20
C ARG A 146 23.39 10.90 12.45
N SER A 147 22.69 10.94 13.58
CA SER A 147 23.11 10.27 14.81
C SER A 147 23.17 8.75 14.63
N MET A 148 22.18 8.16 13.96
CA MET A 148 22.18 6.74 13.62
C MET A 148 23.38 6.37 12.76
N VAL A 149 23.69 7.15 11.71
CA VAL A 149 24.82 6.87 10.81
C VAL A 149 26.14 6.89 11.57
N ARG A 150 26.33 7.87 12.46
CA ARG A 150 27.53 7.96 13.30
C ARG A 150 27.66 6.79 14.28
N ARG A 151 26.54 6.25 14.76
CA ARG A 151 26.50 5.15 15.75
C ARG A 151 26.60 3.76 15.14
N LEU A 152 25.90 3.53 14.03
CA LEU A 152 25.69 2.20 13.41
C LEU A 152 26.51 2.02 12.12
N GLY A 153 26.92 3.11 11.46
CA GLY A 153 27.57 3.09 10.16
C GLY A 153 26.60 2.94 8.98
N GLU A 154 27.01 3.44 7.81
CA GLU A 154 26.25 3.35 6.56
C GLU A 154 25.84 1.90 6.21
N PRO A 155 26.70 0.86 6.31
CA PRO A 155 26.32 -0.49 5.89
C PRO A 155 25.15 -1.09 6.69
N VAL A 156 25.06 -0.77 7.98
CA VAL A 156 23.97 -1.25 8.85
C VAL A 156 22.66 -0.56 8.50
N ILE A 157 22.70 0.75 8.28
CA ILE A 157 21.51 1.52 7.89
C ILE A 157 21.01 1.09 6.52
N ARG A 158 21.91 0.89 5.55
CA ARG A 158 21.56 0.36 4.23
C ARG A 158 20.83 -0.98 4.33
N LYS A 159 21.32 -1.89 5.19
CA LYS A 159 20.68 -3.19 5.43
C LYS A 159 19.31 -3.04 6.11
N ALA A 160 19.21 -2.17 7.11
CA ALA A 160 17.96 -1.91 7.83
C ALA A 160 16.90 -1.29 6.91
N VAL A 161 17.26 -0.30 6.10
CA VAL A 161 16.39 0.30 5.07
C VAL A 161 15.93 -0.74 4.06
N SER A 162 16.85 -1.55 3.53
CA SER A 162 16.51 -2.61 2.57
C SER A 162 15.55 -3.64 3.18
N ALA A 163 15.74 -3.99 4.44
CA ALA A 163 14.84 -4.87 5.17
C ALA A 163 13.46 -4.21 5.39
N ALA A 164 13.41 -2.94 5.79
CA ALA A 164 12.15 -2.19 5.94
C ALA A 164 11.39 -2.07 4.60
N MET A 165 12.09 -1.78 3.50
CA MET A 165 11.51 -1.77 2.15
C MET A 165 10.96 -3.14 1.75
N ARG A 166 11.65 -4.23 2.11
CA ARG A 166 11.18 -5.58 1.88
C ARG A 166 9.94 -5.90 2.70
N GLU A 167 9.91 -5.57 3.99
CA GLU A 167 8.73 -5.80 4.84
C GLU A 167 7.51 -4.99 4.37
N MET A 168 7.72 -3.73 4.00
CA MET A 168 6.67 -2.92 3.35
C MET A 168 6.24 -3.56 2.02
N GLY A 169 7.19 -3.98 1.20
CA GLY A 169 6.93 -4.67 -0.06
C GLY A 169 6.13 -5.96 0.12
N GLU A 170 6.37 -6.75 1.16
CA GLU A 170 5.62 -7.97 1.45
C GLU A 170 4.19 -7.69 1.96
N GLN A 171 3.97 -6.56 2.63
CA GLN A 171 2.63 -6.09 3.01
C GLN A 171 1.81 -5.61 1.80
N PHE A 172 2.46 -4.98 0.81
CA PHE A 172 1.78 -4.41 -0.37
C PHE A 172 1.74 -5.36 -1.58
N VAL A 173 2.72 -6.25 -1.71
CA VAL A 173 2.89 -7.17 -2.84
C VAL A 173 2.99 -8.59 -2.32
N LEU A 174 1.91 -9.35 -2.51
CA LEU A 174 1.80 -10.73 -2.05
C LEU A 174 2.91 -11.63 -2.62
N GLY A 175 3.42 -11.37 -3.83
CA GLY A 175 4.57 -12.07 -4.41
C GLY A 175 5.09 -11.35 -5.64
N ARG A 176 6.37 -11.54 -5.99
CA ARG A 176 6.97 -10.89 -7.16
C ARG A 176 6.49 -11.50 -8.47
N THR A 177 6.06 -12.74 -8.40
CA THR A 177 5.39 -13.47 -9.48
C THR A 177 4.06 -14.00 -8.98
N ILE A 178 3.18 -14.35 -9.92
CA ILE A 178 1.89 -14.97 -9.61
C ILE A 178 2.06 -16.29 -8.84
N ASP A 179 3.07 -17.10 -9.18
CA ASP A 179 3.35 -18.36 -8.50
C ASP A 179 3.77 -18.16 -7.04
N GLU A 180 4.60 -17.14 -6.79
CA GLU A 180 4.97 -16.74 -5.43
C GLU A 180 3.75 -16.27 -4.64
N ALA A 181 2.91 -15.44 -5.26
CA ALA A 181 1.72 -14.88 -4.63
C ALA A 181 0.70 -15.98 -4.27
N VAL A 182 0.45 -16.91 -5.19
CA VAL A 182 -0.39 -18.10 -4.95
C VAL A 182 0.20 -18.97 -3.85
N LYS A 183 1.52 -19.21 -3.85
CA LYS A 183 2.20 -20.01 -2.81
C LYS A 183 2.06 -19.37 -1.43
N ARG A 184 2.23 -18.06 -1.31
CA ARG A 184 2.11 -17.31 -0.05
C ARG A 184 0.66 -17.22 0.43
N GLY A 185 -0.32 -17.17 -0.48
CA GLY A 185 -1.74 -17.13 -0.14
C GLY A 185 -2.33 -18.44 0.40
N ARG A 186 -1.63 -19.58 0.24
CA ARG A 186 -2.16 -20.93 0.55
C ARG A 186 -2.77 -21.07 1.95
N ASP A 187 -2.20 -20.41 2.95
CA ASP A 187 -2.68 -20.52 4.34
C ASP A 187 -4.06 -19.90 4.53
N TYR A 188 -4.32 -18.77 3.89
CA TYR A 188 -5.65 -18.16 3.88
C TYR A 188 -6.60 -18.88 2.91
N THR A 189 -6.09 -19.38 1.78
CA THR A 189 -6.90 -20.23 0.89
C THR A 189 -7.44 -21.46 1.61
N ARG A 190 -6.62 -22.13 2.44
CA ARG A 190 -7.07 -23.25 3.29
C ARG A 190 -8.15 -22.86 4.32
N LYS A 191 -8.20 -21.58 4.72
CA LYS A 191 -9.25 -21.02 5.59
C LYS A 191 -10.51 -20.63 4.81
N GLY A 192 -10.54 -20.83 3.49
CA GLY A 192 -11.68 -20.53 2.62
C GLY A 192 -11.62 -19.16 1.95
N TYR A 193 -10.50 -18.43 2.03
CA TYR A 193 -10.35 -17.15 1.33
C TYR A 193 -10.01 -17.36 -0.14
N THR A 194 -10.56 -16.49 -1.00
CA THR A 194 -10.13 -16.34 -2.39
C THR A 194 -9.35 -15.03 -2.55
N TYR A 195 -8.65 -14.90 -3.67
CA TYR A 195 -7.80 -13.75 -3.99
C TYR A 195 -8.17 -13.26 -5.38
N SER A 196 -8.18 -11.95 -5.58
CA SER A 196 -8.11 -11.33 -6.89
C SER A 196 -6.76 -10.65 -7.02
N PHE A 197 -5.92 -11.12 -7.94
CA PHE A 197 -4.55 -10.62 -8.08
C PHE A 197 -4.53 -9.33 -8.91
N ASP A 198 -4.04 -8.23 -8.32
CA ASP A 198 -3.70 -7.01 -9.05
C ASP A 198 -2.25 -7.09 -9.54
N MET A 199 -2.08 -7.08 -10.87
CA MET A 199 -0.75 -7.20 -11.51
C MET A 199 0.03 -5.88 -11.57
N LEU A 200 -0.50 -4.81 -10.98
CA LEU A 200 0.11 -3.47 -10.86
C LEU A 200 0.38 -2.72 -12.18
N GLY A 201 0.19 -3.35 -13.34
CA GLY A 201 0.30 -2.70 -14.64
C GLY A 201 -0.81 -1.68 -14.86
N GLU A 202 -0.44 -0.45 -15.24
CA GLU A 202 -1.36 0.63 -15.60
C GLU A 202 -0.68 1.66 -16.51
N ALA A 203 -1.52 2.49 -17.15
CA ALA A 203 -1.11 3.68 -17.91
C ALA A 203 0.04 3.43 -18.89
N ALA A 204 -0.11 2.45 -19.78
CA ALA A 204 0.84 2.18 -20.84
C ALA A 204 1.11 3.46 -21.65
N ARG A 205 2.39 3.83 -21.80
CA ARG A 205 2.81 5.04 -22.53
C ARG A 205 3.25 4.73 -23.95
N THR A 206 3.62 3.48 -24.19
CA THR A 206 4.07 2.97 -25.48
C THR A 206 3.35 1.68 -25.82
N GLU A 207 3.32 1.33 -27.11
CA GLU A 207 2.84 0.01 -27.57
C GLU A 207 3.62 -1.13 -26.90
N ALA A 208 4.92 -0.94 -26.69
CA ALA A 208 5.76 -1.91 -25.99
C ALA A 208 5.33 -2.13 -24.53
N ASP A 209 4.89 -1.07 -23.82
CA ASP A 209 4.33 -1.21 -22.47
C ASP A 209 3.02 -2.00 -22.49
N ALA A 210 2.11 -1.68 -23.41
CA ALA A 210 0.82 -2.35 -23.54
C ALA A 210 1.00 -3.86 -23.84
N LEU A 211 1.89 -4.20 -24.78
CA LEU A 211 2.22 -5.58 -25.10
C LEU A 211 2.89 -6.31 -23.91
N ARG A 212 3.73 -5.61 -23.14
CA ARG A 212 4.34 -6.15 -21.92
C ARG A 212 3.27 -6.48 -20.88
N TYR A 213 2.36 -5.55 -20.59
CA TYR A 213 1.27 -5.78 -19.63
C TYR A 213 0.29 -6.84 -20.10
N HIS A 214 -0.10 -6.84 -21.38
CA HIS A 214 -0.93 -7.89 -21.98
C HIS A 214 -0.33 -9.29 -21.75
N ARG A 215 0.97 -9.46 -22.03
CA ARG A 215 1.67 -10.74 -21.80
C ARG A 215 1.70 -11.10 -20.32
N ALA A 216 1.91 -10.13 -19.42
CA ALA A 216 1.88 -10.36 -17.98
C ALA A 216 0.50 -10.84 -17.49
N TYR A 217 -0.58 -10.23 -17.95
CA TYR A 217 -1.95 -10.68 -17.64
C TYR A 217 -2.22 -12.08 -18.20
N ALA A 218 -1.87 -12.35 -19.46
CA ALA A 218 -2.06 -13.67 -20.07
C ALA A 218 -1.28 -14.78 -19.33
N ALA A 219 -0.04 -14.50 -18.94
CA ALA A 219 0.77 -15.42 -18.15
C ALA A 219 0.17 -15.67 -16.76
N ALA A 220 -0.30 -14.61 -16.08
CA ALA A 220 -0.95 -14.73 -14.78
C ALA A 220 -2.25 -15.56 -14.84
N ILE A 221 -3.11 -15.29 -15.84
CA ILE A 221 -4.33 -16.08 -16.07
C ILE A 221 -3.99 -17.56 -16.30
N SER A 222 -2.96 -17.83 -17.12
CA SER A 222 -2.52 -19.20 -17.40
C SER A 222 -2.01 -19.91 -16.14
N ALA A 223 -1.27 -19.21 -15.28
CA ALA A 223 -0.77 -19.76 -14.02
C ALA A 223 -1.90 -20.07 -13.01
N LEU A 224 -2.95 -19.25 -12.98
CA LEU A 224 -4.10 -19.45 -12.10
C LEU A 224 -4.99 -20.62 -12.53
N ASN A 225 -4.95 -21.03 -13.81
CA ASN A 225 -5.82 -22.08 -14.36
C ASN A 225 -5.73 -23.40 -13.59
N ALA A 226 -4.53 -23.80 -13.15
CA ALA A 226 -4.35 -25.06 -12.41
C ALA A 226 -5.03 -25.05 -11.03
N GLY A 227 -5.30 -23.86 -10.45
CA GLY A 227 -5.96 -23.70 -9.16
C GLY A 227 -7.47 -23.44 -9.25
N ALA A 228 -8.00 -23.14 -10.44
CA ALA A 228 -9.42 -22.87 -10.66
C ALA A 228 -10.19 -24.18 -10.85
N THR A 229 -10.68 -24.75 -9.75
CA THR A 229 -11.30 -26.09 -9.71
C THR A 229 -12.79 -26.07 -9.41
N ASP A 230 -13.31 -24.98 -8.85
CA ASP A 230 -14.75 -24.85 -8.56
C ASP A 230 -15.50 -24.39 -9.82
N ALA A 231 -16.76 -24.83 -9.97
CA ALA A 231 -17.63 -24.38 -11.06
C ALA A 231 -18.11 -22.93 -10.83
N ASP A 232 -18.17 -22.48 -9.57
CA ASP A 232 -18.48 -21.11 -9.20
C ASP A 232 -17.20 -20.26 -9.21
N ILE A 233 -17.15 -19.28 -10.11
CA ILE A 233 -16.01 -18.37 -10.26
C ILE A 233 -15.70 -17.60 -8.97
N ALA A 234 -16.70 -17.33 -8.11
CA ALA A 234 -16.51 -16.59 -6.86
C ALA A 234 -15.66 -17.37 -5.84
N LYS A 235 -15.55 -18.70 -6.02
CA LYS A 235 -14.77 -19.60 -5.18
C LYS A 235 -13.37 -19.90 -5.74
N ASN A 236 -13.06 -19.41 -6.93
CA ASN A 236 -11.73 -19.52 -7.51
C ASN A 236 -10.94 -18.23 -7.30
N HIS A 237 -9.61 -18.31 -7.41
CA HIS A 237 -8.79 -17.12 -7.53
C HIS A 237 -9.06 -16.41 -8.86
N GLY A 238 -9.06 -15.07 -8.82
CA GLY A 238 -9.29 -14.20 -9.97
C GLY A 238 -8.12 -13.26 -10.24
N ILE A 239 -8.28 -12.42 -11.26
CA ILE A 239 -7.31 -11.39 -11.64
C ILE A 239 -8.03 -10.06 -11.87
N SER A 240 -7.39 -8.96 -11.49
CA SER A 240 -7.84 -7.60 -11.77
C SER A 240 -7.03 -7.03 -12.94
N VAL A 241 -7.72 -6.50 -13.96
CA VAL A 241 -7.11 -5.90 -15.15
C VAL A 241 -7.47 -4.43 -15.23
N LYS A 242 -6.48 -3.59 -15.53
CA LYS A 242 -6.68 -2.16 -15.77
C LYS A 242 -6.65 -1.90 -17.28
N LEU A 243 -7.73 -1.33 -17.82
CA LEU A 243 -7.81 -1.08 -19.27
C LEU A 243 -6.75 -0.09 -19.75
N SER A 244 -6.30 0.84 -18.91
CA SER A 244 -5.21 1.77 -19.26
C SER A 244 -3.84 1.10 -19.41
N ALA A 245 -3.70 -0.17 -19.00
CA ALA A 245 -2.50 -0.96 -19.19
C ALA A 245 -2.45 -1.64 -20.57
N LEU A 246 -3.55 -1.63 -21.32
CA LEU A 246 -3.71 -2.32 -22.61
C LEU A 246 -3.92 -1.31 -23.73
#